data_AF-A0A531LFH4-F1
#
_entry.id   AF-A0A531LFH4-F1
#
_cell.length_a   1.000
_cell.length_b   1.000
_cell.length_c   1.000
_cell.angle_alpha   90.00
_cell.angle_beta   90.00
_cell.angle_gamma   90.00
#
_symmetry.space_group_name_H-M   'P 1'
#
loop_
_entity.id
_entity.type
_entity.pdbx_description
1 polymer ?
#
loop_
_entity_poly.entity_id
_entity_poly.type
_entity_poly.pdbx_seq_one_letter_code
_entity_poly.pdbx_strand_id
1 'polypeptide(L)'
;MIVDDQQATVAFLYNPAAYGESGPVEAIETHISRIFLVGQRAYKIKRAVRLPYVDFSTPALRLAACEKEVELNSKTAPGLYLGVRRITREAGGTLAFDGSGELVDAAIEMVRFDQSKLLDRMAVGGELTPALMTDVARMIVRYHRGAPEVHKGSGSSNLAGVLAINEAGFATSHVFEQAEIKAFTGIFRTALARHCELLDRRETAGKIRRCHGDLHLRNICLFDGEPRLFDCIEFNDQIASIDVLYDLAFLLMDLWHRGFPELANLVMNRYL
;
A
#
# COMPACT_ATOMS: atom_id res chain seq x y z
N MET A 1 -12.95 -13.12 2.60
CA MET A 1 -13.15 -14.28 3.51
C MET A 1 -11.78 -14.82 3.88
N ILE A 2 -11.56 -15.26 5.13
CA ILE A 2 -10.32 -16.00 5.51
C ILE A 2 -10.45 -17.41 4.93
N VAL A 3 -9.42 -17.88 4.23
CA VAL A 3 -9.50 -19.09 3.39
C VAL A 3 -8.45 -20.15 3.70
N ASP A 4 -7.51 -19.86 4.60
CA ASP A 4 -6.47 -20.80 5.05
C ASP A 4 -6.08 -20.48 6.51
N ASP A 5 -5.69 -21.50 7.27
CA ASP A 5 -5.34 -21.38 8.69
C ASP A 5 -3.85 -21.08 8.87
N GLN A 6 -3.56 -19.80 9.14
CA GLN A 6 -2.19 -19.33 9.39
C GLN A 6 -1.76 -19.43 10.86
N GLN A 7 -2.49 -20.12 11.76
CA GLN A 7 -2.16 -20.17 13.19
C GLN A 7 -0.73 -20.66 13.46
N ALA A 8 -0.29 -21.73 12.81
CA ALA A 8 1.06 -22.27 12.99
C ALA A 8 2.13 -21.27 12.51
N THR A 9 1.93 -20.62 11.37
CA THR A 9 2.81 -19.58 10.82
C THR A 9 2.89 -18.38 11.77
N VAL A 10 1.74 -17.93 12.29
CA VAL A 10 1.67 -16.81 13.24
C VAL A 10 2.36 -17.15 14.55
N ALA A 11 2.15 -18.35 15.09
CA ALA A 11 2.83 -18.81 16.31
C ALA A 11 4.34 -18.90 16.11
N PHE A 12 4.79 -19.38 14.95
CA PHE A 12 6.21 -19.37 14.58
C PHE A 12 6.77 -17.94 14.54
N LEU A 13 6.05 -16.99 13.96
CA LEU A 13 6.47 -15.59 13.87
C LEU A 13 6.40 -14.82 15.20
N TYR A 14 5.60 -15.28 16.17
CA TYR A 14 5.64 -14.75 17.53
C TYR A 14 6.80 -15.29 18.36
N ASN A 15 7.48 -16.35 17.91
CA ASN A 15 8.61 -16.91 18.63
C ASN A 15 9.90 -16.15 18.29
N PRO A 16 10.50 -15.38 19.23
CA PRO A 16 11.73 -14.62 18.96
C PRO A 16 12.90 -15.53 18.53
N ALA A 17 12.92 -16.79 18.98
CA ALA A 17 13.95 -17.76 18.60
C ALA A 17 13.91 -18.12 17.11
N ALA A 18 12.77 -17.96 16.42
CA ALA A 18 12.67 -18.14 14.97
C ALA A 18 13.56 -17.16 14.19
N TYR A 19 13.91 -16.03 14.81
CA TYR A 19 14.74 -14.98 14.24
C TYR A 19 16.18 -15.00 14.78
N GLY A 20 16.51 -15.92 15.70
CA GLY A 20 17.77 -15.88 16.45
C GLY A 20 17.85 -14.73 17.47
N GLU A 21 16.70 -14.18 17.85
CA GLU A 21 16.59 -13.02 18.75
C GLU A 21 16.03 -13.42 20.13
N SER A 22 16.08 -12.48 21.07
CA SER A 22 15.42 -12.59 22.37
C SER A 22 14.55 -11.36 22.66
N GLY A 23 13.48 -11.53 23.45
CA GLY A 23 12.57 -10.44 23.80
C GLY A 23 11.19 -10.54 23.14
N PRO A 24 10.33 -9.52 23.31
CA PRO A 24 8.96 -9.55 22.81
C PRO A 24 8.92 -9.37 21.29
N VAL A 25 7.95 -10.05 20.66
CA VAL A 25 7.54 -9.79 19.29
C VAL A 25 6.21 -9.02 19.35
N GLU A 26 6.22 -7.79 18.85
CA GLU A 26 5.00 -6.99 18.69
C GLU A 26 4.34 -7.32 17.35
N ALA A 27 3.01 -7.31 17.28
CA ALA A 27 2.31 -7.51 16.02
C ALA A 27 1.38 -6.36 15.68
N ILE A 28 1.36 -6.00 14.41
CA ILE A 28 0.44 -5.03 13.81
C ILE A 28 -0.40 -5.79 12.77
N GLU A 29 -1.71 -5.69 12.87
CA GLU A 29 -2.62 -6.25 11.87
C GLU A 29 -3.18 -5.16 10.97
N THR A 30 -3.20 -5.44 9.66
CA THR A 30 -3.90 -4.62 8.66
C THR A 30 -5.04 -5.42 8.04
N HIS A 31 -5.75 -4.81 7.08
CA HIS A 31 -6.83 -5.48 6.38
C HIS A 31 -6.37 -6.78 5.69
N ILE A 32 -5.17 -6.77 5.10
CA ILE A 32 -4.65 -7.89 4.27
C ILE A 32 -3.27 -8.38 4.70
N SER A 33 -2.69 -7.89 5.79
CA SER A 33 -1.35 -8.29 6.24
C SER A 33 -1.23 -8.36 7.76
N ARG A 34 -0.17 -9.04 8.23
CA ARG A 34 0.29 -9.04 9.61
C ARG A 34 1.77 -8.72 9.63
N ILE A 35 2.19 -7.80 10.48
CA ILE A 35 3.57 -7.36 10.61
C ILE A 35 4.04 -7.72 12.00
N PHE A 36 5.18 -8.39 12.11
CA PHE A 36 5.82 -8.80 13.35
C PHE A 36 7.11 -8.00 13.54
N LEU A 37 7.20 -7.25 14.62
CA LEU A 37 8.35 -6.42 14.94
C LEU A 37 9.20 -7.12 16.01
N VAL A 38 10.47 -7.40 15.67
CA VAL A 38 11.41 -8.13 16.53
C VAL A 38 12.79 -7.51 16.42
N GLY A 39 13.36 -7.07 17.54
CA GLY A 39 14.63 -6.35 17.55
C GLY A 39 14.64 -5.19 16.55
N GLN A 40 15.58 -5.23 15.60
CA GLN A 40 15.75 -4.23 14.51
C GLN A 40 15.10 -4.65 13.18
N ARG A 41 14.26 -5.69 13.18
CA ARG A 41 13.61 -6.25 11.99
C ARG A 41 12.09 -6.22 12.09
N ALA A 42 11.46 -6.16 10.93
CA ALA A 42 10.03 -6.33 10.77
C ALA A 42 9.77 -7.41 9.71
N TYR A 43 8.80 -8.28 9.98
CA TYR A 43 8.40 -9.36 9.07
C TYR A 43 6.93 -9.21 8.72
N LYS A 44 6.62 -9.00 7.44
CA LYS A 44 5.24 -8.83 6.96
C LYS A 44 4.78 -10.07 6.20
N ILE A 45 3.73 -10.72 6.67
CA ILE A 45 3.04 -11.79 5.93
C ILE A 45 1.71 -11.29 5.36
N LYS A 46 1.31 -11.88 4.24
CA LYS A 46 -0.03 -11.68 3.68
C LYS A 46 -1.05 -12.51 4.45
N ARG A 47 -2.20 -11.94 4.76
CA ARG A 47 -3.31 -12.70 5.35
C ARG A 47 -3.87 -13.65 4.31
N ALA A 48 -4.20 -14.86 4.72
CA ALA A 48 -4.87 -15.86 3.90
C ALA A 48 -6.31 -15.44 3.58
N VAL A 49 -6.48 -14.52 2.65
CA VAL A 49 -7.77 -13.97 2.27
C VAL A 49 -8.01 -14.06 0.77
N ARG A 50 -9.28 -14.21 0.41
CA ARG A 50 -9.78 -13.98 -0.95
C ARG A 50 -10.85 -12.90 -0.90
N LEU A 51 -10.59 -11.80 -1.59
CA LEU A 51 -11.44 -10.61 -1.70
C LEU A 51 -11.65 -10.25 -3.18
N PRO A 52 -12.64 -9.41 -3.53
CA PRO A 52 -12.90 -9.08 -4.94
C PRO A 52 -11.71 -8.49 -5.71
N TYR A 53 -10.74 -7.89 -5.00
CA TYR A 53 -9.58 -7.21 -5.58
C TYR A 53 -8.24 -7.87 -5.26
N VAL A 54 -8.19 -8.92 -4.43
CA VAL A 54 -6.95 -9.60 -4.03
C VAL A 54 -7.18 -11.07 -3.69
N ASP A 55 -6.25 -11.92 -4.14
CA ASP A 55 -6.25 -13.36 -3.85
C ASP A 55 -4.91 -13.79 -3.24
N PHE A 56 -4.94 -14.04 -1.92
CA PHE A 56 -3.83 -14.55 -1.13
C PHE A 56 -4.15 -15.94 -0.55
N SER A 57 -4.99 -16.69 -1.27
CA SER A 57 -5.57 -17.94 -0.77
C SER A 57 -4.58 -19.08 -0.59
N THR A 58 -3.47 -19.09 -1.33
CA THR A 58 -2.47 -20.16 -1.26
C THR A 58 -1.09 -19.63 -0.87
N PRO A 59 -0.22 -20.46 -0.26
CA PRO A 59 1.16 -20.08 0.05
C PRO A 59 1.93 -19.56 -1.16
N ALA A 60 1.74 -20.17 -2.34
CA ALA A 60 2.38 -19.75 -3.58
C ALA A 60 1.93 -18.34 -4.03
N LEU A 61 0.64 -18.02 -3.91
CA LEU A 61 0.12 -16.68 -4.21
C LEU A 61 0.67 -15.64 -3.22
N ARG A 62 0.78 -15.99 -1.94
CA ARG A 62 1.37 -15.12 -0.91
C ARG A 62 2.86 -14.87 -1.16
N LEU A 63 3.62 -15.90 -1.55
CA LEU A 63 5.02 -15.76 -1.94
C LEU A 63 5.19 -14.79 -3.12
N ALA A 64 4.45 -15.01 -4.21
CA ALA A 64 4.50 -14.14 -5.38
C ALA A 64 4.13 -12.67 -5.05
N ALA A 65 3.14 -12.47 -4.16
CA ALA A 65 2.77 -11.14 -3.70
C ALA A 65 3.88 -10.48 -2.86
N CYS A 66 4.54 -11.23 -1.97
CA CYS A 66 5.69 -10.74 -1.21
C CYS A 66 6.86 -10.33 -2.12
N GLU A 67 7.16 -11.15 -3.13
CA GLU A 67 8.19 -10.85 -4.12
C GLU A 67 7.85 -9.59 -4.91
N LYS A 68 6.58 -9.45 -5.31
CA LYS A 68 6.11 -8.26 -6.04
C LYS A 68 6.18 -6.99 -5.19
N GLU A 69 5.81 -7.07 -3.91
CA GLU A 69 5.90 -5.93 -3.00
C GLU A 69 7.36 -5.46 -2.85
N VAL A 70 8.30 -6.39 -2.65
CA VAL A 70 9.73 -6.07 -2.54
C VAL A 70 10.24 -5.45 -3.84
N GLU A 71 9.90 -6.02 -4.99
CA GLU A 71 10.31 -5.51 -6.31
C GLU A 71 9.86 -4.05 -6.53
N LEU A 72 8.62 -3.74 -6.16
CA LEU A 72 8.03 -2.42 -6.37
C LEU A 72 8.55 -1.40 -5.35
N ASN A 73 8.50 -1.73 -4.06
CA ASN A 73 8.77 -0.77 -2.99
C ASN A 73 10.26 -0.53 -2.76
N SER A 74 11.16 -1.45 -3.12
CA SER A 74 12.61 -1.22 -3.01
C SER A 74 13.09 -0.02 -3.84
N LYS A 75 12.33 0.38 -4.86
CA LYS A 75 12.62 1.54 -5.72
C LYS A 75 12.34 2.87 -5.01
N THR A 76 11.36 2.90 -4.11
CA THR A 76 10.89 4.12 -3.42
C THR A 76 11.21 4.13 -1.92
N ALA A 77 11.63 3.00 -1.37
CA ALA A 77 12.07 2.81 0.00
C ALA A 77 13.41 2.04 0.05
N PRO A 78 14.48 2.56 -0.58
CA PRO A 78 15.78 1.89 -0.55
C PRO A 78 16.27 1.73 0.89
N GLY A 79 16.80 0.55 1.19
CA GLY A 79 17.27 0.17 2.53
C GLY A 79 16.17 -0.35 3.47
N LEU A 80 14.88 -0.11 3.18
CA LEU A 80 13.79 -0.56 4.05
C LEU A 80 13.44 -2.04 3.85
N TYR A 81 13.40 -2.50 2.59
CA TYR A 81 13.09 -3.89 2.23
C TYR A 81 14.38 -4.69 2.05
N LEU A 82 14.49 -5.83 2.75
CA LEU A 82 15.69 -6.68 2.74
C LEU A 82 15.53 -7.90 1.83
N GLY A 83 14.29 -8.38 1.66
CA GLY A 83 13.98 -9.49 0.77
C GLY A 83 12.72 -10.24 1.19
N VAL A 84 12.54 -11.41 0.59
CA VAL A 84 11.47 -12.35 0.94
C VAL A 84 12.07 -13.59 1.57
N ARG A 85 11.43 -14.07 2.64
CA ARG A 85 11.76 -15.29 3.35
C ARG A 85 10.63 -16.28 3.16
N ARG A 86 10.93 -17.48 2.68
CA ARG A 86 9.97 -18.58 2.62
C ARG A 86 9.77 -19.13 4.03
N ILE A 87 8.55 -19.49 4.38
CA ILE A 87 8.27 -20.23 5.61
C ILE A 87 7.93 -21.65 5.17
N THR A 88 8.78 -22.60 5.58
CA THR A 88 8.68 -24.00 5.19
C THR A 88 8.36 -24.89 6.37
N ARG A 89 7.62 -25.98 6.12
CA ARG A 89 7.40 -27.06 7.06
C ARG A 89 8.36 -28.20 6.78
N GLU A 90 9.31 -28.40 7.68
CA GLU A 90 10.29 -29.48 7.55
C GLU A 90 9.66 -30.85 7.83
N ALA A 91 10.36 -31.93 7.48
CA ALA A 91 9.87 -33.31 7.63
C ALA A 91 9.47 -33.66 9.09
N GLY A 92 10.07 -33.02 10.08
CA GLY A 92 9.73 -33.15 11.50
C GLY A 92 8.51 -32.34 11.95
N GLY A 93 7.83 -31.64 11.04
CA GLY A 93 6.64 -30.81 11.31
C GLY A 93 6.92 -29.39 11.81
N THR A 94 8.17 -29.09 12.17
CA THR A 94 8.61 -27.76 12.61
C THR A 94 8.66 -26.76 11.44
N LEU A 95 8.37 -25.49 11.73
CA LEU A 95 8.52 -24.41 10.77
C LEU A 95 9.91 -23.80 10.82
N ALA A 96 10.42 -23.40 9.66
CA ALA A 96 11.70 -22.73 9.51
C ALA A 96 11.63 -21.65 8.42
N PHE A 97 12.52 -20.66 8.51
CA PHE A 97 12.75 -19.76 7.39
C PHE A 97 13.68 -20.41 6.36
N ASP A 98 13.28 -20.35 5.10
CA ASP A 98 14.02 -20.82 3.92
C ASP A 98 14.55 -22.25 4.01
N GLY A 99 13.85 -23.12 4.73
CA GLY A 99 14.20 -24.52 4.81
C GLY A 99 13.93 -25.28 3.50
N SER A 100 14.04 -26.60 3.61
CA SER A 100 13.94 -27.52 2.48
C SER A 100 12.55 -28.15 2.33
N GLY A 101 11.68 -27.94 3.32
CA GLY A 101 10.36 -28.52 3.39
C GLY A 101 9.31 -27.87 2.50
N GLU A 102 8.04 -28.23 2.77
CA GLU A 102 6.88 -27.71 2.04
C GLU A 102 6.70 -26.21 2.30
N LEU A 103 6.45 -25.42 1.25
CA LEU A 103 6.10 -23.99 1.40
C LEU A 103 4.73 -23.85 2.08
N VAL A 104 4.70 -23.29 3.28
CA VAL A 104 3.46 -23.01 4.02
C VAL A 104 3.09 -21.53 4.02
N ASP A 105 4.08 -20.63 3.89
CA ASP A 105 3.84 -19.21 3.76
C ASP A 105 5.09 -18.44 3.27
N ALA A 106 4.98 -17.12 3.16
CA ALA A 106 6.11 -16.24 2.92
C ALA A 106 6.01 -14.96 3.75
N ALA A 107 7.16 -14.41 4.13
CA ALA A 107 7.27 -13.13 4.82
C ALA A 107 8.22 -12.19 4.07
N ILE A 108 7.88 -10.92 4.01
CA ILE A 108 8.79 -9.85 3.62
C ILE A 108 9.64 -9.51 4.83
N GLU A 109 10.96 -9.56 4.71
CA GLU A 109 11.89 -9.08 5.74
C GLU A 109 12.22 -7.61 5.48
N MET A 110 12.09 -6.78 6.51
CA MET A 110 12.27 -5.34 6.46
C MET A 110 13.13 -4.86 7.63
N VAL A 111 13.76 -3.70 7.46
CA VAL A 111 14.32 -2.95 8.59
C VAL A 111 13.17 -2.40 9.42
N ARG A 112 13.18 -2.65 10.74
CA ARG A 112 12.24 -1.99 11.65
C ARG A 112 12.65 -0.53 11.77
N PHE A 113 11.71 0.38 11.54
CA PHE A 113 11.88 1.80 11.82
C PHE A 113 10.93 2.25 12.92
N ASP A 114 11.30 3.34 13.58
CA ASP A 114 10.50 3.95 14.62
C ASP A 114 9.14 4.38 14.05
N GLN A 115 8.07 3.84 14.63
CA GLN A 115 6.70 4.12 14.20
C GLN A 115 6.31 5.59 14.39
N SER A 116 7.01 6.35 15.24
CA SER A 116 6.86 7.81 15.33
C SER A 116 7.20 8.53 14.02
N LYS A 117 7.99 7.88 13.15
CA LYS A 117 8.42 8.40 11.85
C LYS A 117 7.49 8.08 10.68
N LEU A 118 6.37 7.40 10.94
CA LEU A 118 5.26 7.40 9.98
C LEU A 118 4.69 8.81 9.89
N LEU A 119 4.47 9.30 8.67
CA LEU A 119 4.05 10.68 8.48
C LEU A 119 2.65 10.94 9.07
N ASP A 120 1.80 9.92 9.21
CA ASP A 120 0.51 10.06 9.88
C ASP A 120 0.64 10.29 11.39
N ARG A 121 1.69 9.74 12.02
CA ARG A 121 2.04 9.96 13.43
C ARG A 121 2.73 11.30 13.63
N MET A 122 3.66 11.64 12.73
CA MET A 122 4.27 12.97 12.70
C MET A 122 3.23 14.08 12.52
N ALA A 123 2.17 13.86 11.74
CA ALA A 123 1.05 14.78 11.61
C ALA A 123 0.35 15.04 12.95
N VAL A 124 0.06 13.98 13.71
CA VAL A 124 -0.55 14.10 15.06
C VAL A 124 0.39 14.82 16.02
N GLY A 125 1.71 14.60 15.90
CA GLY A 125 2.74 15.26 16.70
C GLY A 125 3.05 16.71 16.29
N GLY A 126 2.48 17.22 15.20
CA GLY A 126 2.81 18.56 14.68
C GLY A 126 4.21 18.65 14.05
N GLU A 127 4.78 17.52 13.62
CA GLU A 127 6.15 17.40 13.10
C GLU A 127 6.25 17.51 11.57
N LEU A 128 5.12 17.66 10.86
CA LEU A 128 5.14 17.90 9.42
C LEU A 128 5.59 19.33 9.11
N THR A 129 6.82 19.48 8.61
CA THR A 129 7.38 20.79 8.26
C THR A 129 7.24 21.09 6.76
N PRO A 130 7.25 22.37 6.35
CA PRO A 130 7.29 22.76 4.94
C PRO A 130 8.48 22.16 4.17
N ALA A 131 9.64 22.03 4.83
CA ALA A 131 10.82 21.41 4.24
C ALA A 131 10.58 19.92 3.95
N LEU A 132 10.09 19.16 4.94
CA LEU A 132 9.74 17.75 4.77
C LEU A 132 8.70 17.54 3.66
N MET A 133 7.66 18.38 3.62
CA MET A 133 6.62 18.30 2.58
C MET A 133 7.14 18.66 1.18
N THR A 134 8.13 19.54 1.10
CA THR A 134 8.84 19.80 -0.17
C THR A 134 9.61 18.56 -0.63
N ASP A 135 10.26 17.84 0.29
CA ASP A 135 11.02 16.64 -0.06
C ASP A 135 10.12 15.46 -0.39
N VAL A 136 8.97 15.32 0.28
CA VAL A 136 7.91 14.37 -0.11
C VAL A 136 7.43 14.65 -1.53
N ALA A 137 7.09 15.89 -1.85
CA ALA A 137 6.66 16.26 -3.21
C ALA A 137 7.72 15.90 -4.27
N ARG A 138 9.00 16.20 -4.01
CA ARG A 138 10.11 15.85 -4.90
C ARG A 138 10.26 14.34 -5.06
N MET A 139 10.11 13.57 -3.99
CA MET A 139 10.14 12.12 -4.04
C MET A 139 9.03 11.56 -4.94
N ILE A 140 7.81 12.08 -4.79
CA ILE A 140 6.65 11.69 -5.61
C ILE A 140 6.86 12.07 -7.07
N VAL A 141 7.37 13.28 -7.37
CA VAL A 141 7.70 13.69 -8.74
C VAL A 141 8.71 12.73 -9.39
N ARG A 142 9.79 12.37 -8.67
CA ARG A 142 10.79 11.40 -9.17
C ARG A 142 10.14 10.04 -9.45
N TYR A 143 9.32 9.55 -8.51
CA TYR A 143 8.63 8.28 -8.66
C TYR A 143 7.67 8.28 -9.86
N HIS A 144 6.79 9.27 -9.97
CA HIS A 144 5.83 9.38 -11.09
C HIS A 144 6.52 9.51 -12.45
N ARG A 145 7.64 10.23 -12.53
CA ARG A 145 8.42 10.35 -13.79
C ARG A 145 9.07 9.03 -14.20
N GLY A 146 9.50 8.21 -13.25
CA GLY A 146 10.10 6.90 -13.49
C GLY A 146 9.10 5.75 -13.64
N ALA A 147 7.83 5.94 -13.24
CA ALA A 147 6.80 4.92 -13.33
C ALA A 147 6.43 4.61 -14.80
N PRO A 148 6.26 3.33 -15.17
CA PRO A 148 5.87 2.93 -16.52
C PRO A 148 4.53 3.53 -16.94
N GLU A 149 4.45 4.02 -18.18
CA GLU A 149 3.20 4.45 -18.81
C GLU A 149 2.31 3.24 -19.13
N VAL A 150 0.99 3.39 -18.96
CA VAL A 150 0.03 2.31 -19.16
C VAL A 150 -1.10 2.79 -20.09
N HIS A 151 -1.15 2.21 -21.29
CA HIS A 151 -2.17 2.47 -22.31
C HIS A 151 -3.13 1.27 -22.46
N LYS A 152 -3.95 1.01 -21.43
CA LYS A 152 -4.89 -0.13 -21.38
C LYS A 152 -6.38 0.28 -21.42
N GLY A 153 -6.66 1.54 -21.77
CA GLY A 153 -8.00 2.13 -21.83
C GLY A 153 -7.90 3.65 -21.85
N SER A 154 -9.04 4.34 -21.76
CA SER A 154 -9.06 5.80 -21.61
C SER A 154 -8.96 6.21 -20.13
N GLY A 155 -8.54 7.45 -19.84
CA GLY A 155 -8.49 7.96 -18.47
C GLY A 155 -9.86 7.99 -17.80
N SER A 156 -10.91 8.30 -18.54
CA SER A 156 -12.29 8.24 -18.06
C SER A 156 -12.73 6.80 -17.75
N SER A 157 -12.37 5.82 -18.59
CA SER A 157 -12.70 4.41 -18.36
C SER A 157 -12.00 3.84 -17.12
N ASN A 158 -10.75 4.27 -16.86
CA ASN A 158 -10.00 3.89 -15.68
C ASN A 158 -10.71 4.37 -14.40
N LEU A 159 -11.03 5.66 -14.34
CA LEU A 159 -11.75 6.24 -13.20
C LEU A 159 -13.17 5.65 -13.07
N ALA A 160 -13.84 5.34 -14.17
CA ALA A 160 -15.14 4.67 -14.14
C ALA A 160 -15.07 3.29 -13.46
N GLY A 161 -13.97 2.55 -13.65
CA GLY A 161 -13.70 1.28 -12.99
C GLY A 161 -13.51 1.44 -11.48
N VAL A 162 -12.74 2.43 -11.04
CA VAL A 162 -12.60 2.79 -9.62
C VAL A 162 -13.95 3.10 -8.99
N LEU A 163 -14.77 3.93 -9.64
CA LEU A 163 -16.10 4.28 -9.14
C LEU A 163 -17.03 3.06 -9.03
N ALA A 164 -16.93 2.11 -9.96
CA ALA A 164 -17.69 0.86 -9.89
C ALA A 164 -17.24 -0.02 -8.72
N ILE A 165 -15.94 -0.09 -8.43
CA ILE A 165 -15.41 -0.79 -7.25
C ILE A 165 -15.92 -0.14 -5.96
N ASN A 166 -15.90 1.19 -5.87
CA ASN A 166 -16.40 1.92 -4.72
C ASN A 166 -17.91 1.70 -4.50
N GLU A 167 -18.70 1.78 -5.58
CA GLU A 167 -20.14 1.52 -5.56
C GLU A 167 -20.44 0.09 -5.06
N ALA A 168 -19.75 -0.92 -5.61
CA ALA A 168 -19.89 -2.30 -5.15
C ALA A 168 -19.46 -2.46 -3.69
N GLY A 169 -18.40 -1.77 -3.25
CA GLY A 169 -17.94 -1.75 -1.87
C GLY A 169 -18.99 -1.17 -0.92
N PHE A 170 -19.55 0.01 -1.25
CA PHE A 170 -20.60 0.64 -0.45
C PHE A 170 -21.86 -0.20 -0.35
N ALA A 171 -22.24 -0.90 -1.44
CA ALA A 171 -23.41 -1.79 -1.43
C ALA A 171 -23.29 -2.96 -0.44
N THR A 172 -22.08 -3.32 -0.01
CA THR A 172 -21.83 -4.34 1.03
C THR A 172 -21.71 -3.77 2.44
N SER A 173 -21.72 -2.43 2.58
CA SER A 173 -21.55 -1.73 3.85
C SER A 173 -22.88 -1.46 4.54
N HIS A 174 -22.86 -1.38 5.87
CA HIS A 174 -23.99 -0.92 6.68
C HIS A 174 -23.82 0.54 7.14
N VAL A 175 -22.78 1.22 6.67
CA VAL A 175 -22.48 2.62 7.05
C VAL A 175 -23.41 3.61 6.35
N PHE A 176 -23.85 3.31 5.13
CA PHE A 176 -24.67 4.20 4.32
C PHE A 176 -25.98 3.51 3.93
N GLU A 177 -27.06 4.29 3.89
CA GLU A 177 -28.32 3.82 3.36
C GLU A 177 -28.28 3.72 1.83
N GLN A 178 -29.12 2.87 1.24
CA GLN A 178 -29.19 2.70 -0.22
C GLN A 178 -29.45 4.02 -0.96
N ALA A 179 -30.23 4.92 -0.35
CA ALA A 179 -30.52 6.24 -0.92
C ALA A 179 -29.27 7.12 -0.98
N GLU A 180 -28.42 7.08 0.06
CA GLU A 180 -27.16 7.82 0.12
C GLU A 180 -26.15 7.26 -0.90
N ILE A 181 -26.02 5.94 -0.99
CA ILE A 181 -25.16 5.29 -1.99
C ILE A 181 -25.57 5.72 -3.40
N LYS A 182 -26.88 5.70 -3.70
CA LYS A 182 -27.41 6.14 -4.99
C LYS A 182 -27.09 7.63 -5.25
N ALA A 183 -27.21 8.48 -4.23
CA ALA A 183 -26.89 9.90 -4.34
C ALA A 183 -25.39 10.11 -4.62
N PHE A 184 -24.49 9.45 -3.88
CA PHE A 184 -23.04 9.53 -4.09
C PHE A 184 -22.65 9.02 -5.49
N THR A 185 -23.18 7.86 -5.90
CA THR A 185 -22.96 7.33 -7.26
C THR A 185 -23.39 8.36 -8.31
N GLY A 186 -24.57 8.98 -8.15
CA GLY A 186 -25.05 10.01 -9.07
C GLY A 186 -24.10 11.22 -9.18
N ILE A 187 -23.61 11.72 -8.04
CA ILE A 187 -22.65 12.83 -7.98
C ILE A 187 -21.34 12.45 -8.67
N PHE A 188 -20.78 11.28 -8.38
CA PHE A 188 -19.52 10.83 -8.97
C PHE A 188 -19.62 10.58 -10.47
N ARG A 189 -20.71 9.96 -10.95
CA ARG A 189 -20.94 9.75 -12.39
C ARG A 189 -21.12 11.08 -13.13
N THR A 190 -21.81 12.05 -12.52
CA THR A 190 -21.95 13.40 -13.10
C THR A 190 -20.60 14.13 -13.17
N ALA A 191 -19.77 14.03 -12.13
CA ALA A 191 -18.42 14.59 -12.14
C ALA A 191 -17.52 13.92 -13.19
N LEU A 192 -17.56 12.59 -13.30
CA LEU A 192 -16.84 11.84 -14.33
C LEU A 192 -17.24 12.29 -15.74
N ALA A 193 -18.55 12.38 -16.02
CA ALA A 193 -19.05 12.82 -17.32
C ALA A 193 -18.59 14.24 -17.68
N ARG A 194 -18.51 15.14 -16.69
CA ARG A 194 -18.01 16.51 -16.87
C ARG A 194 -16.52 16.57 -17.23
N HIS A 195 -15.73 15.62 -16.74
CA HIS A 195 -14.27 15.63 -16.85
C HIS A 195 -13.70 14.56 -17.78
N CYS A 196 -14.54 13.79 -18.47
CA CYS A 196 -14.10 12.65 -19.28
C CYS A 196 -13.05 13.03 -20.35
N GLU A 197 -13.31 14.08 -21.13
CA GLU A 197 -12.39 14.56 -22.16
C GLU A 197 -11.06 15.06 -21.58
N LEU A 198 -11.06 15.58 -20.36
CA LEU A 198 -9.83 15.99 -19.68
C LEU A 198 -9.02 14.75 -19.24
N LEU A 199 -9.69 13.77 -18.65
CA LEU A 199 -9.05 12.51 -18.22
C LEU A 199 -8.48 11.75 -19.43
N ASP A 200 -9.19 11.72 -20.54
CA ASP A 200 -8.76 11.04 -21.77
C ASP A 200 -7.56 11.75 -22.40
N ARG A 201 -7.54 13.09 -22.42
CA ARG A 201 -6.33 13.85 -22.85
C ARG A 201 -5.12 13.56 -21.99
N ARG A 202 -5.31 13.32 -20.69
CA ARG A 202 -4.21 12.98 -19.77
C ARG A 202 -3.67 11.58 -20.05
N GLU A 203 -4.53 10.63 -20.36
CA GLU A 203 -4.12 9.31 -20.84
C GLU A 203 -3.25 9.43 -22.10
N THR A 204 -3.71 10.16 -23.11
CA THR A 204 -2.97 10.36 -24.36
C THR A 204 -1.63 11.06 -24.14
N ALA A 205 -1.52 11.87 -23.07
CA ALA A 205 -0.29 12.55 -22.65
C ALA A 205 0.61 11.71 -21.72
N GLY A 206 0.40 10.39 -21.62
CA GLY A 206 1.23 9.47 -20.84
C GLY A 206 1.11 9.66 -19.33
N LYS A 207 -0.02 10.20 -18.84
CA LYS A 207 -0.23 10.49 -17.40
C LYS A 207 -0.84 9.34 -16.63
N ILE A 208 -1.38 8.32 -17.29
CA ILE A 208 -1.73 7.05 -16.65
C ILE A 208 -0.46 6.22 -16.54
N ARG A 209 -0.07 5.91 -15.31
CA ARG A 209 1.16 5.19 -15.00
C ARG A 209 0.92 4.17 -13.92
N ARG A 210 1.82 3.20 -13.79
CA ARG A 210 1.83 2.27 -12.66
C ARG A 210 2.36 2.99 -11.42
N CYS A 211 1.46 3.70 -10.73
CA CYS A 211 1.75 4.55 -9.57
C CYS A 211 1.68 3.75 -8.25
N HIS A 212 1.65 4.46 -7.11
CA HIS A 212 1.59 3.85 -5.79
C HIS A 212 0.23 3.19 -5.56
N GLY A 213 -0.85 3.88 -5.96
CA GLY A 213 -2.23 3.42 -5.85
C GLY A 213 -2.87 3.64 -4.48
N ASP A 214 -2.09 4.08 -3.48
CA ASP A 214 -2.54 4.27 -2.09
C ASP A 214 -1.63 5.26 -1.33
N LEU A 215 -1.33 6.40 -1.98
CA LEU A 215 -0.31 7.34 -1.52
C LEU A 215 -0.83 8.29 -0.43
N HIS A 216 -1.03 7.78 0.77
CA HIS A 216 -1.43 8.58 1.95
C HIS A 216 -0.35 8.59 3.04
N LEU A 217 -0.47 9.42 4.08
CA LEU A 217 0.59 9.64 5.08
C LEU A 217 0.97 8.37 5.87
N ARG A 218 0.12 7.35 5.95
CA ARG A 218 0.46 6.05 6.57
C ARG A 218 1.41 5.20 5.73
N ASN A 219 1.53 5.50 4.43
CA ASN A 219 2.38 4.81 3.45
C ASN A 219 3.60 5.67 3.09
N ILE A 220 3.92 6.65 3.94
CA ILE A 220 5.14 7.45 3.84
C ILE A 220 5.80 7.47 5.21
N CYS A 221 7.09 7.19 5.27
CA CYS A 221 7.88 7.31 6.49
C CYS A 221 9.11 8.18 6.29
N LEU A 222 9.61 8.77 7.37
CA LEU A 222 10.93 9.38 7.43
C LEU A 222 11.94 8.31 7.84
N PHE A 223 12.80 7.90 6.91
CA PHE A 223 13.79 6.85 7.13
C PHE A 223 15.18 7.36 6.72
N ASP A 224 16.14 7.29 7.64
CA ASP A 224 17.48 7.89 7.50
C ASP A 224 17.44 9.37 7.05
N GLY A 225 16.47 10.12 7.58
CA GLY A 225 16.29 11.56 7.29
C GLY A 225 15.65 11.85 5.94
N GLU A 226 15.27 10.84 5.15
CA GLU A 226 14.61 11.01 3.86
C GLU A 226 13.19 10.43 3.84
N PRO A 227 12.23 11.06 3.12
CA PRO A 227 10.92 10.48 2.92
C PRO A 227 11.00 9.25 2.00
N ARG A 228 10.41 8.14 2.45
CA ARG A 228 10.26 6.90 1.68
C ARG A 228 8.78 6.60 1.45
N LEU A 229 8.44 6.25 0.22
CA LEU A 229 7.09 5.75 -0.12
C LEU A 229 7.16 4.22 -0.04
N PHE A 230 6.30 3.61 0.77
CA PHE A 230 6.30 2.17 1.01
C PHE A 230 4.87 1.63 1.05
N ASP A 231 4.71 0.31 0.92
CA ASP A 231 3.41 -0.34 0.85
C ASP A 231 2.54 0.11 -0.33
N CYS A 232 3.15 0.31 -1.52
CA CYS A 232 2.39 0.51 -2.74
C CYS A 232 1.60 -0.74 -3.11
N ILE A 233 0.43 -0.56 -3.74
CA ILE A 233 -0.42 -1.67 -4.18
C ILE A 233 0.37 -2.58 -5.11
N GLU A 234 0.52 -3.84 -4.73
CA GLU A 234 1.27 -4.89 -5.45
C GLU A 234 0.34 -5.97 -6.03
N PHE A 235 -0.88 -6.08 -5.50
CA PHE A 235 -1.80 -7.19 -5.78
C PHE A 235 -2.80 -6.93 -6.91
N ASN A 236 -2.94 -5.69 -7.37
CA ASN A 236 -3.88 -5.34 -8.42
C ASN A 236 -3.35 -4.22 -9.32
N ASP A 237 -2.83 -4.61 -10.48
CA ASP A 237 -2.28 -3.68 -11.45
C ASP A 237 -3.31 -2.72 -12.02
N GLN A 238 -4.59 -3.09 -12.09
CA GLN A 238 -5.63 -2.19 -12.58
C GLN A 238 -5.86 -1.04 -11.59
N ILE A 239 -5.91 -1.34 -10.28
CA ILE A 239 -6.09 -0.31 -9.23
C ILE A 239 -4.86 0.60 -9.15
N ALA A 240 -3.67 0.08 -9.42
CA ALA A 240 -2.44 0.86 -9.34
C ALA A 240 -2.02 1.52 -10.68
N SER A 241 -2.70 1.21 -11.79
CA SER A 241 -2.51 1.89 -13.07
C SER A 241 -3.47 3.07 -13.13
N ILE A 242 -3.04 4.21 -12.62
CA ILE A 242 -3.89 5.39 -12.39
C ILE A 242 -3.20 6.64 -12.92
N ASP A 243 -3.96 7.72 -13.03
CA ASP A 243 -3.38 9.02 -13.33
C ASP A 243 -2.45 9.48 -12.19
N VAL A 244 -1.28 10.03 -12.52
CA VAL A 244 -0.33 10.54 -11.51
C VAL A 244 -0.91 11.61 -10.58
N LEU A 245 -1.90 12.38 -11.01
CA LEU A 245 -2.62 13.33 -10.15
C LEU A 245 -3.69 12.65 -9.29
N TYR A 246 -4.23 11.51 -9.73
CA TYR A 246 -5.07 10.68 -8.87
C TYR A 246 -4.25 10.12 -7.70
N ASP A 247 -3.03 9.64 -7.96
CA ASP A 247 -2.13 9.15 -6.91
C ASP A 247 -1.75 10.27 -5.93
N LEU A 248 -1.37 11.45 -6.45
CA LEU A 248 -1.07 12.62 -5.63
C LEU A 248 -2.28 13.08 -4.79
N ALA A 249 -3.50 13.00 -5.34
CA ALA A 249 -4.70 13.46 -4.67
C ALA A 249 -4.97 12.74 -3.35
N PHE A 250 -4.55 11.47 -3.20
CA PHE A 250 -4.67 10.74 -1.93
C PHE A 250 -3.93 11.47 -0.80
N LEU A 251 -2.68 11.87 -1.05
CA LEU A 251 -1.89 12.63 -0.07
C LEU A 251 -2.51 14.00 0.22
N LEU A 252 -2.95 14.72 -0.82
CA LEU A 252 -3.53 16.06 -0.66
C LEU A 252 -4.83 16.01 0.17
N MET A 253 -5.70 15.04 -0.11
CA MET A 253 -6.93 14.82 0.64
C MET A 253 -6.65 14.39 2.08
N ASP A 254 -5.66 13.53 2.31
CA ASP A 254 -5.27 13.08 3.66
C ASP A 254 -4.72 14.26 4.50
N LEU A 255 -3.89 15.13 3.90
CA LEU A 255 -3.42 16.37 4.54
C LEU A 255 -4.58 17.31 4.87
N TRP A 256 -5.52 17.52 3.95
CA TRP A 256 -6.71 18.33 4.19
C TRP A 256 -7.58 17.77 5.31
N HIS A 257 -7.83 16.46 5.29
CA HIS A 257 -8.63 15.76 6.30
C HIS A 257 -8.03 15.93 7.70
N ARG A 258 -6.70 16.02 7.79
CA ARG A 258 -5.96 16.20 9.05
C ARG A 258 -5.75 17.66 9.45
N GLY A 259 -6.27 18.61 8.69
CA GLY A 259 -6.18 20.04 9.01
C GLY A 259 -4.90 20.73 8.56
N PHE A 260 -4.23 20.22 7.52
CA PHE A 260 -3.01 20.82 6.94
C PHE A 260 -3.21 21.31 5.49
N PRO A 261 -4.21 22.18 5.19
CA PRO A 261 -4.45 22.65 3.83
C PRO A 261 -3.29 23.44 3.23
N GLU A 262 -2.52 24.16 4.05
CA GLU A 262 -1.31 24.88 3.64
C GLU A 262 -0.19 23.93 3.19
N LEU A 263 -0.02 22.79 3.87
CA LEU A 263 0.96 21.78 3.45
C LEU A 263 0.51 21.05 2.19
N ALA A 264 -0.78 20.77 2.03
CA ALA A 264 -1.31 20.21 0.78
C ALA A 264 -1.07 21.17 -0.40
N ASN A 265 -1.34 22.47 -0.22
CA ASN A 265 -1.06 23.48 -1.24
C ASN A 265 0.44 23.55 -1.57
N LEU A 266 1.31 23.47 -0.56
CA LEU A 266 2.75 23.42 -0.76
C LEU A 266 3.17 22.18 -1.57
N VAL A 267 2.68 20.99 -1.21
CA VAL A 267 2.96 19.75 -1.95
C VAL A 267 2.54 19.90 -3.41
N MET A 268 1.32 20.39 -3.67
CA MET A 268 0.83 20.62 -5.03
C MET A 268 1.72 21.60 -5.80
N ASN A 269 2.09 22.73 -5.18
CA ASN A 269 2.96 23.73 -5.80
C ASN A 269 4.38 23.22 -6.10
N ARG A 270 4.88 22.25 -5.33
CA ARG A 270 6.20 21.64 -5.56
C ARG A 270 6.13 20.47 -6.55
N TYR A 271 4.95 19.90 -6.73
CA TYR A 271 4.72 18.81 -7.67
C TYR A 271 4.58 19.29 -9.12
N LEU A 272 3.86 20.40 -9.34
CA LEU A 272 3.69 21.05 -10.64
C LEU A 272 5.02 21.62 -11.18
#